data_AF-A0A0Q8PWW0-F1
#
_entry.id   AF-A0A0Q8PWW0-F1
#
_cell.length_a   1.000
_cell.length_b   1.000
_cell.length_c   1.000
_cell.angle_alpha   90.00
_cell.angle_beta   90.00
_cell.angle_gamma   90.00
#
_symmetry.space_group_name_H-M   'P 1'
#
loop_
_entity.id
_entity.type
_entity.pdbx_description
1 polymer ?
#
loop_
_entity_poly.entity_id
_entity_poly.type
_entity_poly.pdbx_seq_one_letter_code
_entity_poly.pdbx_strand_id
1 'polypeptide(L)'
;MAIPATPAHAAVDEWNYSANTGATYIKALGGVVQSDLTAQTAIAGGAQGSQKNSTAAANVGTLVSVGAAETKTTSVKSGGNIELTSNARVAGVNLLNGLIKIDAVETTVTTTGKPDGTSSHVANTKLAGIKILGINLPLDIPKNYGVNIPGVAAISLNFSAHAGTQELSATRGWAVAVQLLKAQNGFDAGTTIVLNPVNHYLQEAVPADNAPRLGGFTYASRISAKVGTQINVVSDPTAFVATPFNGSNGNELRNTTATISLPGIATVGAITSTSTSKRDPNGDAEIVNANRTAKINVLGGLIKADAIQVEATGKLVNGVWTQSLKMTTLNLVVAGIQLPVNVSPNTAIDVLGLGKVELNKQAVAPGSKANRIDGLKITLDTAQAGLPVGAVIEFAIAGTLITTS
;
A
#
# COMPACT_ATOMS: atom_id res chain seq x y z
N MET A 1 -35.80 11.39 40.40
CA MET A 1 -34.69 10.41 40.27
C MET A 1 -33.52 11.14 39.62
N ALA A 2 -32.45 11.38 40.37
CA ALA A 2 -31.23 11.94 39.81
C ALA A 2 -30.53 10.84 38.99
N ILE A 3 -30.22 11.13 37.73
CA ILE A 3 -29.38 10.26 36.90
C ILE A 3 -27.99 10.32 37.54
N PRO A 4 -27.41 9.19 37.99
CA PRO A 4 -26.07 9.20 38.56
C PRO A 4 -25.09 9.74 37.49
N ALA A 5 -24.25 10.69 37.90
CA ALA A 5 -23.21 11.23 37.03
C ALA A 5 -22.32 10.08 36.57
N THR A 6 -22.14 9.97 35.25
CA THR A 6 -21.14 9.07 34.67
C THR A 6 -19.77 9.37 35.30
N PRO A 7 -19.03 8.36 35.78
CA PRO A 7 -17.69 8.55 36.31
C PRO A 7 -16.83 9.35 35.33
N ALA A 8 -16.05 10.30 35.85
CA ALA A 8 -15.09 11.05 35.03
C ALA A 8 -14.05 10.07 34.46
N HIS A 9 -13.94 10.00 33.13
CA HIS A 9 -12.89 9.24 32.45
C HIS A 9 -11.54 9.93 32.73
N ALA A 10 -10.50 9.14 33.04
CA ALA A 10 -9.15 9.69 33.17
C ALA A 10 -8.68 10.27 31.84
N ALA A 11 -7.81 11.29 31.88
CA ALA A 11 -7.27 11.89 30.66
C ALA A 11 -6.43 10.86 29.89
N VAL A 12 -6.66 10.75 28.59
CA VAL A 12 -5.89 9.88 27.70
C VAL A 12 -4.65 10.63 27.22
N ASP A 13 -3.48 10.21 27.68
CA ASP A 13 -2.21 10.86 27.31
C ASP A 13 -1.67 10.40 25.94
N GLU A 14 -2.03 9.18 25.51
CA GLU A 14 -1.59 8.58 24.26
C GLU A 14 -2.68 7.75 23.56
N TRP A 15 -2.76 7.87 22.23
CA TRP A 15 -3.59 7.02 21.38
C TRP A 15 -2.69 6.13 20.51
N ASN A 16 -3.03 4.85 20.46
CA ASN A 16 -2.60 3.96 19.40
C ASN A 16 -3.49 4.15 18.18
N TYR A 17 -2.91 4.09 16.99
CA TYR A 17 -3.69 4.16 15.77
C TYR A 17 -3.21 3.19 14.70
N SER A 18 -4.09 2.92 13.75
CA SER A 18 -3.79 2.30 12.47
C SER A 18 -4.66 2.94 11.39
N ALA A 19 -4.07 3.33 10.28
CA ALA A 19 -4.78 3.88 9.14
C ALA A 19 -4.26 3.27 7.84
N ASN A 20 -5.17 2.83 6.99
CA ASN A 20 -4.89 2.28 5.66
C ASN A 20 -5.70 3.03 4.63
N THR A 21 -5.03 3.48 3.58
CA THR A 21 -5.63 4.21 2.46
C THR A 21 -5.13 3.62 1.16
N GLY A 22 -6.03 3.43 0.20
CA GLY A 22 -5.69 2.98 -1.13
C GLY A 22 -6.44 3.78 -2.19
N ALA A 23 -5.94 3.71 -3.41
CA ALA A 23 -6.57 4.28 -4.58
C ALA A 23 -7.66 3.37 -5.14
N THR A 24 -7.36 2.08 -5.29
CA THR A 24 -8.33 1.06 -5.72
C THR A 24 -8.17 -0.22 -4.92
N TYR A 25 -9.25 -0.99 -4.80
CA TYR A 25 -9.30 -2.33 -4.22
C TYR A 25 -10.24 -3.18 -5.07
N ILE A 26 -9.87 -4.43 -5.34
CA ILE A 26 -10.67 -5.35 -6.13
C ILE A 26 -10.64 -6.73 -5.49
N LYS A 27 -11.83 -7.25 -5.21
CA LYS A 27 -12.03 -8.62 -4.74
C LYS A 27 -12.95 -9.34 -5.72
N ALA A 28 -12.40 -10.13 -6.65
CA ALA A 28 -13.22 -11.06 -7.40
C ALA A 28 -13.54 -12.28 -6.56
N LEU A 29 -14.82 -12.69 -6.51
CA LEU A 29 -15.16 -14.02 -6.02
C LEU A 29 -14.57 -15.06 -6.98
N GLY A 30 -14.19 -16.24 -6.46
CA GLY A 30 -13.59 -17.32 -7.26
C GLY A 30 -12.05 -17.27 -7.39
N GLY A 31 -11.38 -16.24 -6.85
CA GLY A 31 -9.92 -16.22 -6.66
C GLY A 31 -9.05 -15.98 -7.89
N VAL A 32 -9.64 -15.82 -9.08
CA VAL A 32 -8.88 -15.64 -10.34
C VAL A 32 -8.21 -14.27 -10.40
N VAL A 33 -8.80 -13.24 -9.77
CA VAL A 33 -8.22 -11.88 -9.70
C VAL A 33 -8.51 -11.22 -8.35
N GLN A 34 -7.47 -11.00 -7.56
CA GLN A 34 -7.52 -10.13 -6.37
C GLN A 34 -6.44 -9.05 -6.52
N SER A 35 -6.85 -7.80 -6.33
CA SER A 35 -5.92 -6.69 -6.14
C SER A 35 -6.27 -6.04 -4.81
N ASP A 36 -5.36 -6.12 -3.86
CA ASP A 36 -5.42 -5.32 -2.66
C ASP A 36 -5.15 -3.84 -3.02
N LEU A 37 -4.94 -3.00 -2.01
CA LEU A 37 -4.88 -1.54 -2.17
C LEU A 37 -3.77 -1.12 -3.14
N THR A 38 -4.13 -0.48 -4.25
CA THR A 38 -3.17 0.21 -5.13
C THR A 38 -2.81 1.58 -4.55
N ALA A 39 -1.59 2.05 -4.81
CA ALA A 39 -1.02 3.22 -4.15
C ALA A 39 -1.28 3.19 -2.63
N GLN A 40 -1.02 2.08 -1.94
CA GLN A 40 -1.35 1.97 -0.52
C GLN A 40 -0.47 2.89 0.34
N THR A 41 -1.08 3.63 1.26
CA THR A 41 -0.41 4.20 2.43
C THR A 41 -0.94 3.56 3.71
N ALA A 42 -0.05 3.25 4.64
CA ALA A 42 -0.39 2.59 5.88
C ALA A 42 0.46 3.12 7.03
N ILE A 43 -0.16 3.78 8.01
CA ILE A 43 0.51 4.20 9.24
C ILE A 43 -0.08 3.44 10.43
N ALA A 44 0.75 3.06 11.37
CA ALA A 44 0.32 2.49 12.64
C ALA A 44 1.34 2.80 13.73
N GLY A 45 0.88 3.07 14.96
CA GLY A 45 1.76 3.37 16.10
C GLY A 45 1.26 4.51 16.99
N GLY A 46 2.20 5.14 17.71
CA GLY A 46 2.03 6.35 18.51
C GLY A 46 2.49 7.62 17.77
N ALA A 47 2.90 8.68 18.49
CA ALA A 47 3.11 10.05 18.00
C ALA A 47 3.56 10.22 16.52
N GLN A 48 2.88 11.15 15.83
CA GLN A 48 3.10 11.71 14.49
C GLN A 48 3.73 10.80 13.41
N GLY A 49 3.00 10.59 12.31
CA GLY A 49 3.49 9.80 11.16
C GLY A 49 2.98 10.37 9.85
N SER A 50 3.70 10.14 8.75
CA SER A 50 3.25 10.57 7.42
C SER A 50 3.75 9.59 6.36
N GLN A 51 2.85 9.14 5.49
CA GLN A 51 3.16 8.37 4.31
C GLN A 51 2.42 8.92 3.10
N LYS A 52 3.05 8.82 1.93
CA LYS A 52 2.50 9.17 0.63
C LYS A 52 2.84 8.04 -0.35
N ASN A 53 1.91 7.71 -1.24
CA ASN A 53 2.12 6.76 -2.33
C ASN A 53 1.34 7.24 -3.56
N SER A 54 1.76 6.81 -4.75
CA SER A 54 1.18 7.15 -6.02
C SER A 54 1.35 6.03 -7.03
N THR A 55 0.43 5.91 -7.97
CA THR A 55 0.48 4.92 -9.04
C THR A 55 0.02 5.58 -10.32
N ALA A 56 0.80 5.48 -11.39
CA ALA A 56 0.51 6.18 -12.65
C ALA A 56 -0.77 5.66 -13.34
N ALA A 57 -1.00 4.35 -13.27
CA ALA A 57 -2.23 3.70 -13.71
C ALA A 57 -2.36 2.32 -13.05
N ALA A 58 -3.60 1.87 -12.84
CA ALA A 58 -3.88 0.50 -12.45
C ALA A 58 -5.00 -0.04 -13.34
N ASN A 59 -4.80 -1.24 -13.89
CA ASN A 59 -5.73 -1.86 -14.82
C ASN A 59 -5.95 -3.31 -14.43
N VAL A 60 -7.21 -3.72 -14.40
CA VAL A 60 -7.60 -5.11 -14.19
C VAL A 60 -8.59 -5.52 -15.28
N GLY A 61 -8.04 -6.07 -16.36
CA GLY A 61 -8.80 -6.51 -17.53
C GLY A 61 -9.76 -5.44 -18.03
N THR A 62 -11.02 -5.83 -18.26
CA THR A 62 -12.12 -4.93 -18.65
C THR A 62 -12.92 -4.40 -17.45
N LEU A 63 -12.56 -4.79 -16.23
CA LEU A 63 -13.33 -4.52 -15.02
C LEU A 63 -13.08 -3.10 -14.50
N VAL A 64 -11.81 -2.70 -14.43
CA VAL A 64 -11.41 -1.37 -13.99
C VAL A 64 -10.14 -0.92 -14.69
N SER A 65 -10.17 0.32 -15.12
CA SER A 65 -9.02 1.09 -15.56
C SER A 65 -9.05 2.41 -14.81
N VAL A 66 -7.95 2.74 -14.14
CA VAL A 66 -7.76 4.04 -13.51
C VAL A 66 -6.45 4.64 -13.98
N GLY A 67 -6.44 5.95 -14.17
CA GLY A 67 -5.24 6.74 -14.44
C GLY A 67 -4.46 7.03 -13.16
N ALA A 68 -3.89 8.23 -13.10
CA ALA A 68 -3.04 8.64 -12.00
C ALA A 68 -3.80 8.58 -10.67
N ALA A 69 -3.15 7.97 -9.69
CA ALA A 69 -3.64 7.78 -8.34
C ALA A 69 -2.60 8.31 -7.34
N GLU A 70 -3.08 8.99 -6.30
CA GLU A 70 -2.27 9.46 -5.18
C GLU A 70 -3.00 9.17 -3.87
N THR A 71 -2.26 8.75 -2.86
CA THR A 71 -2.74 8.60 -1.49
C THR A 71 -1.75 9.23 -0.53
N LYS A 72 -2.28 9.73 0.59
CA LYS A 72 -1.50 10.26 1.69
C LYS A 72 -2.20 9.94 2.98
N THR A 73 -1.47 9.43 3.96
CA THR A 73 -1.98 9.20 5.30
C THR A 73 -1.04 9.83 6.31
N THR A 74 -1.57 10.66 7.21
CA THR A 74 -0.84 11.38 8.24
C THR A 74 -1.47 11.19 9.60
N SER A 75 -0.66 11.16 10.65
CA SER A 75 -1.03 11.32 12.03
C SER A 75 -0.35 12.56 12.58
N VAL A 76 -1.09 13.44 13.25
CA VAL A 76 -0.55 14.65 13.89
C VAL A 76 -1.05 14.70 15.33
N LYS A 77 -0.16 15.00 16.29
CA LYS A 77 -0.53 15.38 17.65
C LYS A 77 -0.72 16.89 17.68
N SER A 78 -1.92 17.37 17.98
CA SER A 78 -2.29 18.78 18.04
C SER A 78 -2.92 19.08 19.40
N GLY A 79 -2.15 19.70 20.29
CA GLY A 79 -2.50 19.76 21.71
C GLY A 79 -2.63 18.35 22.30
N GLY A 80 -3.76 18.07 22.95
CA GLY A 80 -4.07 16.72 23.47
C GLY A 80 -4.70 15.78 22.43
N ASN A 81 -5.01 16.25 21.22
CA ASN A 81 -5.66 15.43 20.20
C ASN A 81 -4.64 14.64 19.36
N ILE A 82 -5.04 13.47 18.89
CA ILE A 82 -4.36 12.74 17.81
C ILE A 82 -5.27 12.73 16.59
N GLU A 83 -4.82 13.34 15.49
CA GLU A 83 -5.56 13.45 14.24
C GLU A 83 -4.96 12.55 13.17
N LEU A 84 -5.71 11.54 12.75
CA LEU A 84 -5.43 10.74 11.56
C LEU A 84 -6.13 11.35 10.37
N THR A 85 -5.39 11.75 9.35
CA THR A 85 -5.95 12.25 8.10
C THR A 85 -5.45 11.41 6.94
N SER A 86 -6.38 10.92 6.14
CA SER A 86 -6.11 10.18 4.91
C SER A 86 -6.76 10.88 3.74
N ASN A 87 -6.00 11.07 2.68
CA ASN A 87 -6.44 11.59 1.40
C ASN A 87 -6.15 10.53 0.33
N ALA A 88 -7.12 10.28 -0.55
CA ALA A 88 -6.96 9.46 -1.74
C ALA A 88 -7.57 10.18 -2.92
N ARG A 89 -6.85 10.23 -4.04
CA ARG A 89 -7.28 10.85 -5.28
C ARG A 89 -6.98 9.91 -6.45
N VAL A 90 -7.95 9.74 -7.33
CA VAL A 90 -7.81 8.95 -8.56
C VAL A 90 -8.41 9.72 -9.71
N ALA A 91 -7.71 9.76 -10.85
CA ALA A 91 -8.17 10.38 -12.08
C ALA A 91 -8.42 9.35 -13.19
N GLY A 92 -9.27 9.70 -14.15
CA GLY A 92 -9.51 8.89 -15.35
C GLY A 92 -10.06 7.50 -15.03
N VAL A 93 -11.13 7.44 -14.24
CA VAL A 93 -11.76 6.18 -13.83
C VAL A 93 -12.68 5.68 -14.94
N ASN A 94 -12.52 4.41 -15.28
CA ASN A 94 -13.40 3.67 -16.17
C ASN A 94 -13.68 2.29 -15.56
N LEU A 95 -14.93 2.03 -15.16
CA LEU A 95 -15.36 0.75 -14.61
C LEU A 95 -16.34 0.06 -15.56
N LEU A 96 -16.28 -1.27 -15.56
CA LEU A 96 -17.20 -2.15 -16.29
C LEU A 96 -17.31 -1.77 -17.77
N ASN A 97 -16.15 -1.63 -18.44
CA ASN A 97 -16.06 -1.28 -19.86
C ASN A 97 -16.80 0.02 -20.24
N GLY A 98 -16.70 1.05 -19.42
CA GLY A 98 -17.25 2.38 -19.69
C GLY A 98 -18.67 2.61 -19.19
N LEU A 99 -19.27 1.62 -18.53
CA LEU A 99 -20.59 1.77 -17.91
C LEU A 99 -20.60 2.85 -16.83
N ILE A 100 -19.47 2.97 -16.11
CA ILE A 100 -19.23 4.01 -15.12
C ILE A 100 -17.94 4.72 -15.53
N LYS A 101 -18.02 6.02 -15.77
CA LYS A 101 -16.87 6.89 -16.04
C LYS A 101 -16.82 8.00 -15.04
N ILE A 102 -15.63 8.32 -14.53
CA ILE A 102 -15.44 9.42 -13.59
C ILE A 102 -14.13 10.11 -13.92
N ASP A 103 -14.15 11.42 -14.09
CA ASP A 103 -12.95 12.17 -14.48
C ASP A 103 -11.96 12.22 -13.31
N ALA A 104 -12.47 12.46 -12.09
CA ALA A 104 -11.67 12.37 -10.87
C ALA A 104 -12.53 12.07 -9.64
N VAL A 105 -11.97 11.33 -8.70
CA VAL A 105 -12.51 11.14 -7.35
C VAL A 105 -11.47 11.52 -6.32
N GLU A 106 -11.90 12.22 -5.28
CA GLU A 106 -11.08 12.54 -4.10
C GLU A 106 -11.85 12.13 -2.85
N THR A 107 -11.18 11.53 -1.88
CA THR A 107 -11.75 11.20 -0.57
C THR A 107 -10.77 11.61 0.51
N THR A 108 -11.26 12.40 1.45
CA THR A 108 -10.52 12.78 2.65
C THR A 108 -11.29 12.30 3.85
N VAL A 109 -10.64 11.49 4.69
CA VAL A 109 -11.16 11.07 5.98
C VAL A 109 -10.22 11.55 7.06
N THR A 110 -10.76 12.21 8.07
CA THR A 110 -10.06 12.57 9.29
C THR A 110 -10.73 11.88 10.46
N THR A 111 -9.95 11.31 11.37
CA THR A 111 -10.44 10.77 12.65
C THR A 111 -9.56 11.30 13.76
N THR A 112 -10.19 11.83 14.80
CA THR A 112 -9.54 12.53 15.90
C THR A 112 -9.83 11.81 17.19
N GLY A 113 -8.81 11.35 17.89
CA GLY A 113 -8.88 10.93 19.29
C GLY A 113 -8.63 12.13 20.20
N LYS A 114 -9.42 12.27 21.26
CA LYS A 114 -9.39 13.42 22.18
C LYS A 114 -8.92 13.01 23.58
N PRO A 115 -8.43 13.97 24.40
CA PRO A 115 -8.00 13.69 25.78
C PRO A 115 -9.09 13.15 26.70
N ASP A 116 -10.35 13.45 26.42
CA ASP A 116 -11.50 13.02 27.22
C ASP A 116 -11.92 11.56 26.92
N GLY A 117 -11.11 10.81 26.16
CA GLY A 117 -11.42 9.47 25.71
C GLY A 117 -12.46 9.42 24.60
N THR A 118 -12.93 10.55 24.06
CA THR A 118 -13.86 10.52 22.92
C THR A 118 -13.13 10.55 21.58
N SER A 119 -13.84 10.18 20.51
CA SER A 119 -13.36 10.34 19.15
C SER A 119 -14.37 11.10 18.28
N SER A 120 -13.87 11.70 17.21
CA SER A 120 -14.70 12.32 16.18
C SER A 120 -14.16 12.01 14.79
N HIS A 121 -14.99 12.15 13.76
CA HIS A 121 -14.57 11.91 12.39
C HIS A 121 -15.20 12.91 11.43
N VAL A 122 -14.50 13.14 10.33
CA VAL A 122 -14.99 13.88 9.16
C VAL A 122 -14.61 13.08 7.94
N ALA A 123 -15.56 12.79 7.06
CA ALA A 123 -15.30 12.16 5.78
C ALA A 123 -16.01 12.94 4.68
N ASN A 124 -15.26 13.26 3.64
CA ASN A 124 -15.71 14.03 2.48
C ASN A 124 -15.20 13.38 1.21
N THR A 125 -16.09 13.18 0.24
CA THR A 125 -15.73 12.76 -1.11
C THR A 125 -16.15 13.82 -2.12
N LYS A 126 -15.30 14.09 -3.10
CA LYS A 126 -15.63 14.87 -4.31
C LYS A 126 -15.60 13.93 -5.52
N LEU A 127 -16.65 13.94 -6.33
CA LEU A 127 -16.73 13.15 -7.56
C LEU A 127 -16.94 14.08 -8.75
N ALA A 128 -15.92 14.24 -9.60
CA ALA A 128 -15.97 15.07 -10.78
C ALA A 128 -16.31 14.26 -12.03
N GLY A 129 -17.27 14.73 -12.83
CA GLY A 129 -17.58 14.15 -14.16
C GLY A 129 -18.13 12.74 -14.12
N ILE A 130 -18.79 12.34 -13.02
CA ILE A 130 -19.35 11.00 -12.88
C ILE A 130 -20.52 10.77 -13.85
N LYS A 131 -20.39 9.71 -14.65
CA LYS A 131 -21.39 9.20 -15.58
C LYS A 131 -21.69 7.76 -15.26
N ILE A 132 -22.97 7.43 -15.09
CA ILE A 132 -23.46 6.05 -14.93
C ILE A 132 -24.48 5.81 -16.03
N LEU A 133 -24.27 4.79 -16.87
CA LEU A 133 -25.13 4.52 -18.05
C LEU A 133 -25.26 5.74 -18.98
N GLY A 134 -24.22 6.57 -19.06
CA GLY A 134 -24.23 7.82 -19.84
C GLY A 134 -24.96 8.99 -19.17
N ILE A 135 -25.63 8.79 -18.03
CA ILE A 135 -26.30 9.84 -17.26
C ILE A 135 -25.27 10.53 -16.38
N ASN A 136 -25.15 11.86 -16.51
CA ASN A 136 -24.33 12.68 -15.61
C ASN A 136 -25.00 12.79 -14.23
N LEU A 137 -24.26 12.47 -13.17
CA LEU A 137 -24.70 12.76 -11.81
C LEU A 137 -24.21 14.15 -11.38
N PRO A 138 -24.89 14.82 -10.43
CA PRO A 138 -24.44 16.11 -9.91
C PRO A 138 -23.11 15.99 -9.17
N LEU A 139 -22.39 17.11 -9.04
CA LEU A 139 -21.13 17.18 -8.29
C LEU A 139 -21.34 16.91 -6.79
N ASP A 140 -22.46 17.41 -6.25
CA ASP A 140 -22.83 17.30 -4.84
C ASP A 140 -23.65 16.03 -4.58
N ILE A 141 -22.97 14.89 -4.55
CA ILE A 141 -23.60 13.62 -4.21
C ILE A 141 -23.71 13.50 -2.68
N PRO A 142 -24.91 13.24 -2.12
CA PRO A 142 -25.07 13.10 -0.67
C PRO A 142 -24.31 11.88 -0.14
N LYS A 143 -24.05 11.86 1.17
CA LYS A 143 -23.36 10.73 1.80
C LYS A 143 -24.15 9.44 1.65
N ASN A 144 -23.43 8.33 1.44
CA ASN A 144 -23.98 6.98 1.34
C ASN A 144 -25.03 6.82 0.22
N TYR A 145 -24.84 7.54 -0.90
CA TYR A 145 -25.77 7.49 -2.03
C TYR A 145 -25.66 6.16 -2.79
N GLY A 146 -26.79 5.49 -3.01
CA GLY A 146 -26.85 4.21 -3.71
C GLY A 146 -27.39 4.35 -5.12
N VAL A 147 -26.78 3.64 -6.07
CA VAL A 147 -27.30 3.47 -7.45
C VAL A 147 -27.32 2.00 -7.77
N ASN A 148 -28.42 1.52 -8.34
CA ASN A 148 -28.53 0.15 -8.81
C ASN A 148 -28.64 0.11 -10.33
N ILE A 149 -27.82 -0.70 -10.98
CA ILE A 149 -27.96 -1.05 -12.39
C ILE A 149 -28.53 -2.46 -12.45
N PRO A 150 -29.84 -2.62 -12.75
CA PRO A 150 -30.51 -3.91 -12.73
C PRO A 150 -29.75 -4.97 -13.53
N GLY A 151 -29.47 -6.09 -12.87
CA GLY A 151 -28.78 -7.23 -13.49
C GLY A 151 -27.27 -7.04 -13.72
N VAL A 152 -26.70 -5.89 -13.38
CA VAL A 152 -25.28 -5.60 -13.60
C VAL A 152 -24.54 -5.36 -12.28
N ALA A 153 -24.86 -4.29 -11.56
CA ALA A 153 -24.10 -3.90 -10.38
C ALA A 153 -24.89 -3.02 -9.40
N ALA A 154 -24.60 -3.19 -8.10
CA ALA A 154 -24.95 -2.25 -7.05
C ALA A 154 -23.76 -1.29 -6.81
N ILE A 155 -24.04 0.00 -6.70
CA ILE A 155 -23.05 1.07 -6.60
C ILE A 155 -23.34 1.89 -5.35
N SER A 156 -22.30 2.18 -4.56
CA SER A 156 -22.35 3.11 -3.43
C SER A 156 -21.36 4.25 -3.69
N LEU A 157 -21.80 5.49 -3.50
CA LEU A 157 -21.03 6.71 -3.71
C LEU A 157 -20.93 7.50 -2.40
N ASN A 158 -19.80 8.21 -2.21
CA ASN A 158 -19.54 9.09 -1.06
C ASN A 158 -19.86 8.40 0.27
N PHE A 159 -19.32 7.20 0.48
CA PHE A 159 -19.62 6.43 1.67
C PHE A 159 -18.78 6.89 2.85
N SER A 160 -19.40 6.96 4.01
CA SER A 160 -18.74 7.19 5.29
C SER A 160 -19.49 6.45 6.40
N ALA A 161 -18.75 5.69 7.19
CA ALA A 161 -19.22 5.10 8.42
C ALA A 161 -18.20 5.30 9.54
N HIS A 162 -18.71 5.48 10.75
CA HIS A 162 -17.89 5.57 11.95
C HIS A 162 -18.61 4.84 13.07
N ALA A 163 -17.86 4.05 13.82
CA ALA A 163 -18.36 3.31 14.97
C ALA A 163 -17.25 3.23 16.01
N GLY A 164 -17.62 3.19 17.29
CA GLY A 164 -16.65 3.10 18.37
C GLY A 164 -17.27 3.24 19.75
N THR A 165 -16.46 2.92 20.76
CA THR A 165 -16.66 3.26 22.18
C THR A 165 -15.74 4.43 22.54
N GLN A 166 -15.58 4.69 23.85
CA GLN A 166 -14.57 5.66 24.33
C GLN A 166 -13.15 5.12 24.08
N GLU A 167 -12.91 3.83 24.28
CA GLU A 167 -11.56 3.26 24.21
C GLU A 167 -11.13 2.87 22.79
N LEU A 168 -12.07 2.72 21.85
CA LEU A 168 -11.83 2.23 20.49
C LEU A 168 -12.76 2.91 19.48
N SER A 169 -12.22 3.44 18.39
CA SER A 169 -13.00 3.94 17.26
C SER A 169 -12.48 3.45 15.93
N ALA A 170 -13.39 3.30 14.97
CA ALA A 170 -13.10 2.92 13.61
C ALA A 170 -13.88 3.81 12.65
N THR A 171 -13.19 4.34 11.64
CA THR A 171 -13.80 5.13 10.57
C THR A 171 -13.50 4.47 9.25
N ARG A 172 -14.51 4.34 8.40
CA ARG A 172 -14.37 3.82 7.04
C ARG A 172 -14.97 4.79 6.04
N GLY A 173 -14.34 4.94 4.89
CA GLY A 173 -14.85 5.75 3.80
C GLY A 173 -14.41 5.22 2.44
N TRP A 174 -15.17 5.54 1.41
CA TRP A 174 -14.76 5.32 0.02
C TRP A 174 -15.50 6.25 -0.92
N ALA A 175 -14.89 6.56 -2.06
CA ALA A 175 -15.52 7.39 -3.08
C ALA A 175 -16.62 6.62 -3.81
N VAL A 176 -16.28 5.41 -4.25
CA VAL A 176 -17.14 4.56 -5.07
C VAL A 176 -16.91 3.11 -4.67
N ALA A 177 -17.97 2.35 -4.42
CA ALA A 177 -17.92 0.90 -4.37
C ALA A 177 -18.88 0.32 -5.41
N VAL A 178 -18.45 -0.68 -6.15
CA VAL A 178 -19.24 -1.38 -7.16
C VAL A 178 -19.23 -2.86 -6.82
N GLN A 179 -20.39 -3.47 -6.65
CA GLN A 179 -20.54 -4.91 -6.47
C GLN A 179 -21.30 -5.48 -7.67
N LEU A 180 -20.74 -6.49 -8.32
CA LEU A 180 -21.41 -7.19 -9.41
C LEU A 180 -22.60 -8.00 -8.89
N LEU A 181 -23.77 -7.83 -9.52
CA LEU A 181 -24.98 -8.58 -9.16
C LEU A 181 -25.11 -9.91 -9.90
N LYS A 182 -24.40 -10.04 -11.03
CA LYS A 182 -24.32 -11.26 -11.85
C LYS A 182 -22.90 -11.43 -12.36
N ALA A 183 -22.57 -12.67 -12.72
CA ALA A 183 -21.30 -12.95 -13.38
C ALA A 183 -21.26 -12.27 -14.76
N GLN A 184 -20.13 -11.63 -15.09
CA GLN A 184 -19.92 -10.99 -16.39
C GLN A 184 -18.42 -10.81 -16.68
N ASN A 185 -18.05 -10.87 -17.96
CA ASN A 185 -16.67 -10.64 -18.42
C ASN A 185 -15.61 -11.51 -17.69
N GLY A 186 -15.97 -12.74 -17.31
CA GLY A 186 -15.07 -13.65 -16.59
C GLY A 186 -14.96 -13.38 -15.08
N PHE A 187 -15.79 -12.49 -14.51
CA PHE A 187 -15.85 -12.22 -13.07
C PHE A 187 -17.16 -12.73 -12.49
N ASP A 188 -17.10 -13.32 -11.29
CA ASP A 188 -18.28 -13.87 -10.61
C ASP A 188 -19.16 -12.78 -10.00
N ALA A 189 -20.44 -13.12 -9.78
CA ALA A 189 -21.34 -12.32 -8.96
C ALA A 189 -20.75 -12.10 -7.55
N GLY A 190 -20.95 -10.90 -7.00
CA GLY A 190 -20.37 -10.50 -5.72
C GLY A 190 -18.96 -9.94 -5.81
N THR A 191 -18.32 -9.94 -6.99
CA THR A 191 -17.06 -9.22 -7.21
C THR A 191 -17.21 -7.75 -6.82
N THR A 192 -16.31 -7.25 -5.97
CA THR A 192 -16.35 -5.87 -5.46
C THR A 192 -15.15 -5.07 -5.94
N ILE A 193 -15.39 -3.86 -6.41
CA ILE A 193 -14.39 -2.83 -6.74
C ILE A 193 -14.63 -1.67 -5.79
N VAL A 194 -13.59 -1.13 -5.16
CA VAL A 194 -13.69 0.05 -4.29
C VAL A 194 -12.64 1.07 -4.71
N LEU A 195 -13.05 2.32 -4.91
CA LEU A 195 -12.20 3.46 -5.21
C LEU A 195 -12.05 4.33 -3.97
N ASN A 196 -10.83 4.77 -3.72
CA ASN A 196 -10.42 5.53 -2.55
C ASN A 196 -10.83 4.88 -1.21
N PRO A 197 -10.66 3.55 -0.99
CA PRO A 197 -10.94 2.97 0.32
C PRO A 197 -10.02 3.57 1.39
N VAL A 198 -10.63 4.03 2.48
CA VAL A 198 -9.96 4.51 3.68
C VAL A 198 -10.49 3.76 4.90
N ASN A 199 -9.58 3.29 5.75
CA ASN A 199 -9.90 2.69 7.04
C ASN A 199 -9.00 3.29 8.11
N HIS A 200 -9.59 3.88 9.13
CA HIS A 200 -8.92 4.34 10.34
C HIS A 200 -9.37 3.50 11.53
N TYR A 201 -8.45 3.27 12.45
CA TYR A 201 -8.67 2.70 13.76
C TYR A 201 -7.88 3.52 14.77
N LEU A 202 -8.53 3.94 15.84
CA LEU A 202 -7.88 4.56 17.00
C LEU A 202 -8.27 3.78 18.25
N GLN A 203 -7.31 3.57 19.14
CA GLN A 203 -7.51 2.95 20.43
C GLN A 203 -6.71 3.72 21.48
N GLU A 204 -7.25 3.84 22.70
CA GLU A 204 -6.47 4.33 23.84
C GLU A 204 -5.21 3.47 24.02
N ALA A 205 -4.05 4.10 24.21
CA ALA A 205 -2.82 3.36 24.44
C ALA A 205 -2.71 2.92 25.90
N VAL A 206 -2.52 1.62 26.12
CA VAL A 206 -1.94 1.11 27.37
C VAL A 206 -0.43 1.05 27.15
N PRO A 207 0.39 1.88 27.83
CA PRO A 207 1.84 1.86 27.64
C PRO A 207 2.38 0.49 28.06
N ALA A 208 3.13 -0.17 27.17
CA ALA A 208 4.10 -1.17 27.59
C ALA A 208 5.45 -0.46 27.66
N ASP A 209 5.83 -0.02 28.85
CA ASP A 209 7.14 0.57 29.11
C ASP A 209 8.23 -0.39 28.58
N ASN A 210 9.14 0.14 27.76
CA ASN A 210 10.32 -0.53 27.20
C ASN A 210 10.14 -1.53 26.03
N ALA A 211 8.96 -1.67 25.44
CA ALA A 211 8.80 -2.57 24.28
C ALA A 211 9.50 -2.02 23.01
N PRO A 212 10.19 -2.86 22.21
CA PRO A 212 10.84 -2.42 20.98
C PRO A 212 9.84 -1.83 19.98
N ARG A 213 10.32 -0.85 19.24
CA ARG A 213 9.58 -0.15 18.19
C ARG A 213 9.99 -0.72 16.85
N LEU A 214 9.03 -1.31 16.14
CA LEU A 214 9.28 -2.04 14.91
C LEU A 214 9.11 -1.13 13.69
N GLY A 215 9.69 -1.54 12.58
CA GLY A 215 9.58 -0.81 11.33
C GLY A 215 10.15 -1.61 10.17
N GLY A 216 10.09 -1.03 8.99
CA GLY A 216 10.45 -1.71 7.77
C GLY A 216 9.32 -1.69 6.76
N PHE A 217 9.59 -2.30 5.63
CA PHE A 217 8.69 -2.28 4.49
C PHE A 217 8.99 -3.44 3.56
N THR A 218 8.03 -3.71 2.70
CA THR A 218 8.24 -4.53 1.51
C THR A 218 7.35 -4.04 0.38
N TYR A 219 7.84 -4.15 -0.85
CA TYR A 219 7.08 -3.79 -2.03
C TYR A 219 7.58 -4.51 -3.27
N ALA A 220 6.72 -4.46 -4.28
CA ALA A 220 6.83 -5.16 -5.53
C ALA A 220 7.73 -4.44 -6.54
N SER A 221 7.36 -3.22 -6.90
CA SER A 221 8.08 -2.45 -7.91
C SER A 221 8.06 -0.96 -7.59
N ARG A 222 9.10 -0.26 -8.00
CA ARG A 222 9.18 1.20 -7.95
C ARG A 222 10.00 1.71 -9.13
N ILE A 223 9.61 2.84 -9.70
CA ILE A 223 10.39 3.51 -10.75
C ILE A 223 10.62 4.94 -10.32
N SER A 224 11.87 5.40 -10.43
CA SER A 224 12.21 6.80 -10.16
C SER A 224 13.13 7.32 -11.25
N ALA A 225 12.83 8.50 -11.76
CA ALA A 225 13.59 9.15 -12.81
C ALA A 225 13.67 10.66 -12.53
N LYS A 226 14.83 11.25 -12.78
CA LYS A 226 15.01 12.70 -12.77
C LYS A 226 15.07 13.19 -14.21
N VAL A 227 14.13 14.03 -14.61
CA VAL A 227 14.10 14.69 -15.91
C VAL A 227 14.56 16.13 -15.73
N GLY A 228 15.80 16.42 -16.14
CA GLY A 228 16.44 17.71 -15.89
C GLY A 228 16.72 17.96 -14.40
N THR A 229 16.79 19.22 -13.99
CA THR A 229 17.08 19.62 -12.60
C THR A 229 15.83 19.78 -11.73
N GLN A 230 14.62 19.69 -12.31
CA GLN A 230 13.39 20.11 -11.62
C GLN A 230 12.29 19.05 -11.55
N ILE A 231 12.26 18.04 -12.43
CA ILE A 231 11.14 17.09 -12.49
C ILE A 231 11.61 15.71 -12.01
N ASN A 232 11.07 15.25 -10.89
CA ASN A 232 11.20 13.86 -10.45
C ASN A 232 9.93 13.11 -10.88
N VAL A 233 10.05 12.20 -11.85
CA VAL A 233 8.98 11.26 -12.19
C VAL A 233 9.18 10.02 -11.31
N VAL A 234 8.30 9.82 -10.34
CA VAL A 234 8.35 8.66 -9.44
C VAL A 234 7.03 7.90 -9.57
N SER A 235 7.10 6.62 -9.92
CA SER A 235 6.07 5.65 -9.56
C SER A 235 6.43 5.12 -8.19
N ASP A 236 5.62 5.44 -7.20
CA ASP A 236 5.82 4.95 -5.84
C ASP A 236 5.59 3.42 -5.75
N PRO A 237 5.97 2.80 -4.62
CA PRO A 237 5.92 1.36 -4.44
C PRO A 237 4.54 0.73 -4.68
N THR A 238 4.52 -0.33 -5.48
CA THR A 238 3.33 -1.18 -5.68
C THR A 238 3.30 -2.35 -4.70
N ALA A 239 2.09 -2.88 -4.44
CA ALA A 239 1.84 -3.88 -3.40
C ALA A 239 2.57 -3.57 -2.09
N PHE A 240 2.55 -2.32 -1.64
CA PHE A 240 3.34 -1.87 -0.50
C PHE A 240 2.75 -2.39 0.81
N VAL A 241 3.61 -2.90 1.68
CA VAL A 241 3.27 -3.21 3.08
C VAL A 241 4.32 -2.58 3.99
N ALA A 242 3.86 -1.78 4.95
CA ALA A 242 4.71 -1.27 6.03
C ALA A 242 4.59 -2.18 7.26
N THR A 243 5.69 -2.36 7.99
CA THR A 243 5.65 -3.01 9.31
C THR A 243 5.10 -2.02 10.33
N PRO A 244 4.00 -2.34 11.05
CA PRO A 244 3.47 -1.48 12.10
C PRO A 244 4.49 -1.27 13.20
N PHE A 245 4.50 -0.07 13.77
CA PHE A 245 5.40 0.27 14.86
C PHE A 245 5.24 -0.64 16.09
N ASN A 246 4.00 -1.05 16.34
CA ASN A 246 3.66 -1.94 17.44
C ASN A 246 3.75 -3.43 17.11
N GLY A 247 4.18 -3.74 15.90
CA GLY A 247 4.09 -5.08 15.33
C GLY A 247 2.67 -5.45 14.92
N SER A 248 2.55 -6.60 14.27
CA SER A 248 1.29 -7.19 13.84
C SER A 248 0.79 -8.29 14.79
N ASN A 249 1.40 -8.41 15.97
CA ASN A 249 1.17 -9.48 16.95
C ASN A 249 1.32 -10.89 16.36
N GLY A 250 2.25 -11.06 15.42
CA GLY A 250 2.47 -12.31 14.70
C GLY A 250 1.50 -12.59 13.55
N ASN A 251 0.52 -11.72 13.30
CA ASN A 251 -0.36 -11.85 12.13
C ASN A 251 0.36 -11.40 10.86
N GLU A 252 0.11 -12.08 9.75
CA GLU A 252 0.62 -11.68 8.45
C GLU A 252 -0.21 -10.52 7.88
N LEU A 253 0.46 -9.40 7.61
CA LEU A 253 -0.07 -8.32 6.79
C LEU A 253 0.29 -8.62 5.34
N ARG A 254 -0.67 -8.50 4.42
CA ARG A 254 -0.50 -8.87 3.02
C ARG A 254 -1.07 -7.79 2.09
N ASN A 255 -0.34 -7.49 1.02
CA ASN A 255 -0.84 -6.74 -0.13
C ASN A 255 -0.46 -7.47 -1.42
N THR A 256 -1.45 -7.79 -2.24
CA THR A 256 -1.31 -8.43 -3.54
C THR A 256 -1.76 -7.51 -4.66
N THR A 257 -1.01 -7.41 -5.75
CA THR A 257 -1.44 -6.74 -6.99
C THR A 257 -1.40 -7.75 -8.13
N ALA A 258 -2.51 -7.91 -8.85
CA ALA A 258 -2.64 -8.98 -9.84
C ALA A 258 -1.71 -8.80 -11.06
N THR A 259 -1.55 -7.56 -11.54
CA THR A 259 -0.67 -7.23 -12.67
C THR A 259 -0.34 -5.75 -12.59
N ILE A 260 0.88 -5.38 -13.00
CA ILE A 260 1.25 -3.99 -13.28
C ILE A 260 1.77 -3.95 -14.70
N SER A 261 1.29 -2.99 -15.47
CA SER A 261 1.79 -2.72 -16.81
C SER A 261 2.10 -1.24 -16.94
N LEU A 262 3.39 -0.95 -17.15
CA LEU A 262 3.92 0.35 -17.49
C LEU A 262 4.38 0.27 -18.95
N PRO A 263 3.60 0.81 -19.90
CA PRO A 263 3.87 0.69 -21.33
C PRO A 263 5.33 1.06 -21.67
N GLY A 264 5.99 0.19 -22.44
CA GLY A 264 7.39 0.35 -22.84
C GLY A 264 8.42 0.03 -21.75
N ILE A 265 8.05 0.06 -20.47
CA ILE A 265 9.00 -0.06 -19.35
C ILE A 265 8.95 -1.45 -18.70
N ALA A 266 7.80 -1.87 -18.19
CA ALA A 266 7.69 -3.12 -17.46
C ALA A 266 6.28 -3.71 -17.51
N THR A 267 6.19 -5.03 -17.58
CA THR A 267 5.00 -5.79 -17.26
C THR A 267 5.37 -6.82 -16.21
N VAL A 268 4.60 -6.88 -15.14
CA VAL A 268 4.75 -7.87 -14.06
C VAL A 268 3.39 -8.49 -13.80
N GLY A 269 3.38 -9.80 -13.57
CA GLY A 269 2.18 -10.55 -13.23
C GLY A 269 1.80 -10.37 -11.77
N ALA A 270 1.30 -11.44 -11.15
CA ALA A 270 0.88 -11.41 -9.75
C ALA A 270 2.05 -11.08 -8.84
N ILE A 271 1.80 -10.19 -7.89
CA ILE A 271 2.79 -9.75 -6.91
C ILE A 271 2.19 -9.79 -5.53
N THR A 272 2.96 -10.26 -4.56
CA THR A 272 2.54 -10.34 -3.17
C THR A 272 3.65 -9.83 -2.28
N SER A 273 3.32 -8.89 -1.40
CA SER A 273 4.16 -8.45 -0.30
C SER A 273 3.53 -8.85 1.03
N THR A 274 4.37 -9.23 1.99
CA THR A 274 3.96 -9.66 3.32
C THR A 274 4.84 -9.05 4.41
N SER A 275 4.23 -8.75 5.55
CA SER A 275 4.94 -8.34 6.77
C SER A 275 4.35 -9.06 7.96
N THR A 276 5.17 -9.83 8.66
CA THR A 276 4.83 -10.46 9.93
C THR A 276 5.76 -9.92 11.00
N SER A 277 5.22 -9.46 12.12
CA SER A 277 6.03 -8.87 13.18
C SER A 277 5.42 -9.09 14.55
N LYS A 278 6.28 -9.29 15.54
CA LYS A 278 5.90 -9.45 16.95
C LYS A 278 6.96 -8.83 17.84
N ARG A 279 6.55 -8.45 19.04
CA ARG A 279 7.42 -7.97 20.11
C ARG A 279 6.86 -8.38 21.45
N ASP A 280 7.68 -8.37 22.48
CA ASP A 280 7.24 -8.57 23.85
C ASP A 280 7.67 -7.41 24.78
N PRO A 281 7.15 -7.38 26.02
CA PRO A 281 7.57 -6.39 27.01
C PRO A 281 9.02 -6.54 27.50
N ASN A 282 9.70 -7.65 27.21
CA ASN A 282 11.06 -7.93 27.68
C ASN A 282 12.13 -7.35 26.76
N GLY A 283 11.75 -6.74 25.64
CA GLY A 283 12.70 -6.21 24.67
C GLY A 283 12.94 -7.12 23.47
N ASP A 284 12.28 -8.28 23.40
CA ASP A 284 12.43 -9.19 22.26
C ASP A 284 11.51 -8.77 21.11
N ALA A 285 11.99 -8.95 19.88
CA ALA A 285 11.26 -8.56 18.69
C ALA A 285 11.67 -9.40 17.47
N GLU A 286 10.73 -9.59 16.55
CA GLU A 286 10.97 -10.26 15.28
C GLU A 286 10.13 -9.60 14.18
N ILE A 287 10.75 -9.40 13.02
CA ILE A 287 10.14 -8.87 11.81
C ILE A 287 10.56 -9.76 10.66
N VAL A 288 9.59 -10.21 9.86
CA VAL A 288 9.81 -10.91 8.60
C VAL A 288 9.03 -10.17 7.52
N ASN A 289 9.76 -9.57 6.59
CA ASN A 289 9.20 -8.88 5.43
C ASN A 289 9.59 -9.62 4.17
N ALA A 290 8.62 -9.99 3.34
CA ALA A 290 8.88 -10.74 2.13
C ALA A 290 8.07 -10.23 0.94
N ASN A 291 8.67 -10.29 -0.25
CA ASN A 291 8.00 -10.01 -1.51
C ASN A 291 8.21 -11.16 -2.49
N ARG A 292 7.19 -11.46 -3.29
CA ARG A 292 7.27 -12.31 -4.47
C ARG A 292 6.65 -11.60 -5.65
N THR A 293 7.45 -11.36 -6.69
CA THR A 293 7.01 -10.77 -7.96
C THR A 293 7.09 -11.81 -9.07
N ALA A 294 5.98 -12.07 -9.76
CA ALA A 294 5.92 -13.07 -10.83
C ALA A 294 5.88 -12.43 -12.24
N LYS A 295 6.26 -13.22 -13.25
CA LYS A 295 6.20 -12.88 -14.69
C LYS A 295 6.79 -11.50 -15.01
N ILE A 296 8.01 -11.26 -14.53
CA ILE A 296 8.74 -10.03 -14.73
C ILE A 296 9.20 -9.96 -16.19
N ASN A 297 8.86 -8.86 -16.85
CA ASN A 297 9.33 -8.52 -18.19
C ASN A 297 9.61 -7.02 -18.23
N VAL A 298 10.88 -6.65 -18.40
CA VAL A 298 11.35 -5.27 -18.31
C VAL A 298 12.03 -4.89 -19.63
N LEU A 299 11.75 -3.67 -20.10
CA LEU A 299 12.33 -3.04 -21.29
C LEU A 299 12.27 -3.93 -22.53
N GLY A 300 11.06 -4.34 -22.89
CA GLY A 300 10.83 -5.18 -24.07
C GLY A 300 11.38 -6.61 -23.94
N GLY A 301 11.73 -7.05 -22.74
CA GLY A 301 12.23 -8.39 -22.48
C GLY A 301 13.74 -8.50 -22.36
N LEU A 302 14.43 -7.36 -22.27
CA LEU A 302 15.85 -7.33 -21.98
C LEU A 302 16.17 -7.98 -20.62
N ILE A 303 15.26 -7.83 -19.65
CA ILE A 303 15.31 -8.56 -18.39
C ILE A 303 13.98 -9.28 -18.19
N LYS A 304 14.03 -10.59 -17.96
CA LYS A 304 12.85 -11.43 -17.70
C LYS A 304 13.09 -12.37 -16.53
N ALA A 305 12.05 -12.66 -15.76
CA ALA A 305 12.06 -13.73 -14.78
C ALA A 305 10.64 -14.23 -14.56
N ASP A 306 10.48 -15.53 -14.33
CA ASP A 306 9.18 -16.07 -13.95
C ASP A 306 8.81 -15.70 -12.52
N ALA A 307 9.81 -15.61 -11.64
CA ALA A 307 9.65 -15.08 -10.30
C ALA A 307 10.95 -14.52 -9.73
N ILE A 308 10.84 -13.48 -8.92
CA ILE A 308 11.85 -13.09 -7.94
C ILE A 308 11.16 -13.04 -6.58
N GLN A 309 11.76 -13.69 -5.59
CA GLN A 309 11.30 -13.66 -4.21
C GLN A 309 12.43 -13.20 -3.31
N VAL A 310 12.11 -12.27 -2.40
CA VAL A 310 13.02 -11.80 -1.35
C VAL A 310 12.39 -11.94 0.02
N GLU A 311 13.23 -12.14 1.04
CA GLU A 311 12.87 -12.15 2.45
C GLU A 311 13.93 -11.39 3.24
N ALA A 312 13.49 -10.48 4.10
CA ALA A 312 14.29 -9.78 5.07
C ALA A 312 13.76 -10.07 6.48
N THR A 313 14.64 -10.58 7.33
CA THR A 313 14.33 -10.92 8.71
C THR A 313 15.22 -10.12 9.64
N GLY A 314 14.64 -9.50 10.65
CA GLY A 314 15.33 -8.87 11.77
C GLY A 314 14.80 -9.43 13.07
N LYS A 315 15.70 -9.83 13.97
CA LYS A 315 15.34 -10.46 15.25
C LYS A 315 16.20 -9.92 16.36
N LEU A 316 15.57 -9.46 17.44
CA LEU A 316 16.20 -9.00 18.66
C LEU A 316 15.82 -9.99 19.77
N VAL A 317 16.82 -10.62 20.39
CA VAL A 317 16.63 -11.54 21.51
C VAL A 317 17.66 -11.21 22.58
N ASN A 318 17.21 -10.92 23.80
CA ASN A 318 18.08 -10.56 24.93
C ASN A 318 19.08 -9.44 24.56
N GLY A 319 18.60 -8.42 23.83
CA GLY A 319 19.42 -7.31 23.35
C GLY A 319 20.34 -7.62 22.16
N VAL A 320 20.47 -8.88 21.75
CA VAL A 320 21.29 -9.29 20.60
C VAL A 320 20.45 -9.24 19.33
N TRP A 321 20.87 -8.41 18.38
CA TRP A 321 20.25 -8.32 17.06
C TRP A 321 20.89 -9.31 16.08
N THR A 322 20.04 -10.03 15.35
CA THR A 322 20.40 -10.95 14.28
C THR A 322 19.53 -10.69 13.06
N GLN A 323 20.02 -11.07 11.89
CA GLN A 323 19.36 -10.81 10.62
C GLN A 323 19.55 -11.95 9.62
N SER A 324 18.60 -12.05 8.68
CA SER A 324 18.71 -12.91 7.51
C SER A 324 18.15 -12.20 6.29
N LEU A 325 18.86 -12.27 5.17
CA LEU A 325 18.43 -11.73 3.88
C LEU A 325 18.55 -12.84 2.85
N LYS A 326 17.45 -13.15 2.15
CA LYS A 326 17.39 -14.24 1.17
C LYS A 326 16.75 -13.76 -0.11
N MET A 327 17.30 -14.21 -1.24
CA MET A 327 16.69 -14.06 -2.56
C MET A 327 16.66 -15.40 -3.26
N THR A 328 15.57 -15.67 -3.97
CA THR A 328 15.47 -16.76 -4.94
C THR A 328 14.89 -16.23 -6.24
N THR A 329 15.26 -16.84 -7.35
CA THR A 329 14.79 -16.46 -8.68
C THR A 329 14.38 -17.68 -9.48
N LEU A 330 13.47 -17.50 -10.43
CA LEU A 330 13.09 -18.53 -11.39
C LEU A 330 13.25 -17.99 -12.79
N ASN A 331 14.04 -18.69 -13.61
CA ASN A 331 14.29 -18.36 -15.02
C ASN A 331 14.68 -16.89 -15.25
N LEU A 332 15.54 -16.34 -14.38
CA LEU A 332 16.03 -14.98 -14.52
C LEU A 332 17.00 -14.89 -15.70
N VAL A 333 16.67 -14.06 -16.68
CA VAL A 333 17.49 -13.74 -17.86
C VAL A 333 17.80 -12.25 -17.84
N VAL A 334 19.07 -11.90 -18.02
CA VAL A 334 19.53 -10.51 -18.17
C VAL A 334 20.31 -10.42 -19.48
N ALA A 335 19.83 -9.60 -20.41
CA ALA A 335 20.42 -9.41 -21.73
C ALA A 335 20.71 -10.72 -22.49
N GLY A 336 19.78 -11.68 -22.40
CA GLY A 336 19.91 -13.00 -23.02
C GLY A 336 20.73 -14.02 -22.23
N ILE A 337 21.37 -13.62 -21.13
CA ILE A 337 22.14 -14.51 -20.27
C ILE A 337 21.24 -15.06 -19.15
N GLN A 338 21.07 -16.38 -19.12
CA GLN A 338 20.37 -17.09 -18.04
C GLN A 338 21.24 -17.08 -16.78
N LEU A 339 20.68 -16.58 -15.68
CA LEU A 339 21.31 -16.56 -14.36
C LEU A 339 20.84 -17.76 -13.52
N PRO A 340 21.65 -18.20 -12.53
CA PRO A 340 21.27 -19.29 -11.64
C PRO A 340 20.10 -18.89 -10.73
N VAL A 341 19.33 -19.89 -10.28
CA VAL A 341 18.21 -19.73 -9.34
C VAL A 341 18.61 -18.94 -8.09
N ASN A 342 19.82 -19.19 -7.59
CA ASN A 342 20.42 -18.51 -6.44
C ASN A 342 21.56 -17.63 -6.91
N VAL A 343 21.27 -16.34 -7.08
CA VAL A 343 22.29 -15.33 -7.39
C VAL A 343 22.99 -14.92 -6.09
N SER A 344 24.32 -14.88 -6.09
CA SER A 344 25.10 -14.47 -4.92
C SER A 344 24.74 -13.05 -4.47
N PRO A 345 24.84 -12.74 -3.15
CA PRO A 345 24.59 -11.39 -2.65
C PRO A 345 25.44 -10.33 -3.37
N ASN A 346 24.85 -9.17 -3.64
CA ASN A 346 25.47 -8.00 -4.27
C ASN A 346 26.05 -8.25 -5.68
N THR A 347 25.43 -9.17 -6.44
CA THR A 347 25.81 -9.38 -7.83
C THR A 347 25.46 -8.15 -8.66
N ALA A 348 26.41 -7.66 -9.46
CA ALA A 348 26.23 -6.54 -10.37
C ALA A 348 26.65 -6.94 -11.79
N ILE A 349 25.86 -6.53 -12.78
CA ILE A 349 26.06 -6.82 -14.20
C ILE A 349 25.91 -5.50 -14.94
N ASP A 350 26.95 -5.09 -15.65
CA ASP A 350 26.86 -3.97 -16.59
C ASP A 350 26.36 -4.49 -17.93
N VAL A 351 25.27 -3.92 -18.41
CA VAL A 351 24.61 -4.32 -19.67
C VAL A 351 24.76 -3.18 -20.67
N LEU A 352 25.45 -3.48 -21.78
CA LEU A 352 25.70 -2.50 -22.84
C LEU A 352 24.39 -1.94 -23.40
N GLY A 353 24.28 -0.61 -23.46
CA GLY A 353 23.09 0.10 -23.94
C GLY A 353 21.92 0.11 -22.95
N LEU A 354 22.14 -0.35 -21.71
CA LEU A 354 21.17 -0.29 -20.62
C LEU A 354 21.73 0.46 -19.41
N GLY A 355 22.84 -0.03 -18.86
CA GLY A 355 23.42 0.40 -17.60
C GLY A 355 23.59 -0.74 -16.63
N LYS A 356 23.48 -0.43 -15.33
CA LYS A 356 23.85 -1.34 -14.25
C LYS A 356 22.63 -2.12 -13.75
N VAL A 357 22.74 -3.45 -13.72
CA VAL A 357 21.76 -4.36 -13.12
C VAL A 357 22.37 -4.94 -11.84
N GLU A 358 21.77 -4.61 -10.70
CA GLU A 358 22.14 -5.12 -9.38
C GLU A 358 21.10 -6.15 -8.93
N LEU A 359 21.57 -7.32 -8.48
CA LEU A 359 20.76 -8.46 -8.07
C LEU A 359 21.16 -8.87 -6.65
N ASN A 360 20.16 -9.30 -5.87
CA ASN A 360 20.36 -9.71 -4.47
C ASN A 360 21.18 -8.68 -3.69
N LYS A 361 20.90 -7.39 -3.88
CA LYS A 361 21.66 -6.30 -3.26
C LYS A 361 21.27 -6.21 -1.80
N GLN A 362 22.20 -6.52 -0.91
CA GLN A 362 21.97 -6.62 0.52
C GLN A 362 22.71 -5.51 1.25
N ALA A 363 21.99 -4.83 2.14
CA ALA A 363 22.55 -3.82 3.04
C ALA A 363 22.16 -4.16 4.48
N VAL A 364 23.14 -4.09 5.37
CA VAL A 364 22.98 -4.35 6.80
C VAL A 364 23.59 -3.17 7.55
N ALA A 365 22.83 -2.60 8.48
CA ALA A 365 23.27 -1.52 9.37
C ALA A 365 23.04 -1.96 10.82
N PRO A 366 23.99 -2.71 11.43
CA PRO A 366 23.82 -3.25 12.78
C PRO A 366 23.60 -2.19 13.85
N GLY A 367 24.25 -1.03 13.73
CA GLY A 367 24.08 0.08 14.69
C GLY A 367 22.67 0.66 14.73
N SER A 368 21.93 0.56 13.62
CA SER A 368 20.52 0.93 13.54
C SER A 368 19.58 -0.28 13.57
N LYS A 369 20.11 -1.50 13.80
CA LYS A 369 19.38 -2.78 13.76
C LYS A 369 18.48 -2.87 12.52
N ALA A 370 19.03 -2.49 11.38
CA ALA A 370 18.31 -2.36 10.12
C ALA A 370 18.94 -3.22 9.03
N ASN A 371 18.10 -3.75 8.14
CA ASN A 371 18.55 -4.46 6.96
C ASN A 371 17.62 -4.19 5.77
N ARG A 372 18.14 -4.38 4.56
CA ARG A 372 17.42 -4.23 3.30
C ARG A 372 17.97 -5.17 2.25
N ILE A 373 17.07 -5.73 1.45
CA ILE A 373 17.38 -6.51 0.25
C ILE A 373 16.62 -5.95 -0.95
N ASP A 374 17.35 -5.70 -2.04
CA ASP A 374 16.78 -5.40 -3.35
C ASP A 374 16.97 -6.63 -4.25
N GLY A 375 15.86 -7.23 -4.70
CA GLY A 375 15.91 -8.42 -5.54
C GLY A 375 16.48 -8.12 -6.93
N LEU A 376 15.94 -7.10 -7.58
CA LEU A 376 16.42 -6.58 -8.86
C LEU A 376 16.38 -5.06 -8.84
N LYS A 377 17.50 -4.43 -9.17
CA LYS A 377 17.62 -2.98 -9.31
C LYS A 377 18.37 -2.64 -10.60
N ILE A 378 17.76 -1.83 -11.44
CA ILE A 378 18.33 -1.40 -12.72
C ILE A 378 18.56 0.10 -12.64
N THR A 379 19.77 0.55 -12.96
CA THR A 379 20.10 1.97 -13.09
C THR A 379 20.51 2.24 -14.54
N LEU A 380 19.75 3.11 -15.21
CA LEU A 380 19.97 3.38 -16.63
C LEU A 380 21.21 4.26 -16.84
N ASP A 381 22.13 3.85 -17.70
CA ASP A 381 23.18 4.71 -18.26
C ASP A 381 22.80 5.28 -19.63
N THR A 382 21.78 4.70 -20.25
CA THR A 382 21.29 5.01 -21.59
C THR A 382 19.79 5.30 -21.51
N ALA A 383 19.37 6.44 -22.05
CA ALA A 383 17.95 6.81 -22.08
C ALA A 383 17.16 5.86 -23.00
N GLN A 384 16.07 5.30 -22.50
CA GLN A 384 15.22 4.35 -23.25
C GLN A 384 13.85 4.22 -22.61
N ALA A 385 12.87 3.74 -23.39
CA ALA A 385 11.49 3.56 -22.92
C ALA A 385 10.87 4.81 -22.27
N GLY A 386 11.27 6.00 -22.72
CA GLY A 386 10.85 7.29 -22.14
C GLY A 386 11.50 7.64 -20.80
N LEU A 387 12.44 6.82 -20.31
CA LEU A 387 13.20 7.08 -19.09
C LEU A 387 14.55 7.72 -19.41
N PRO A 388 14.98 8.74 -18.64
CA PRO A 388 16.28 9.38 -18.80
C PRO A 388 17.41 8.53 -18.20
N VAL A 389 18.65 8.92 -18.51
CA VAL A 389 19.85 8.43 -17.81
C VAL A 389 19.74 8.71 -16.31
N GLY A 390 20.17 7.75 -15.50
CA GLY A 390 20.07 7.77 -14.04
C GLY A 390 18.71 7.35 -13.49
N ALA A 391 17.74 7.01 -14.35
CA ALA A 391 16.49 6.39 -13.87
C ALA A 391 16.78 5.04 -13.21
N VAL A 392 16.04 4.77 -12.13
CA VAL A 392 16.14 3.56 -11.32
C VAL A 392 14.82 2.80 -11.37
N ILE A 393 14.90 1.51 -11.68
CA ILE A 393 13.79 0.56 -11.69
C ILE A 393 14.09 -0.51 -10.64
N GLU A 394 13.22 -0.68 -9.65
CA GLU A 394 13.39 -1.61 -8.52
C GLU A 394 12.28 -2.66 -8.56
N PHE A 395 12.62 -3.93 -8.30
CA PHE A 395 11.68 -5.04 -8.10
C PHE A 395 12.05 -5.90 -6.90
N ALA A 396 11.02 -6.44 -6.23
CA ALA A 396 11.10 -7.35 -5.09
C ALA A 396 12.00 -6.79 -3.97
N ILE A 397 11.46 -5.85 -3.20
CA ILE A 397 12.20 -5.14 -2.15
C ILE A 397 11.64 -5.52 -0.78
N ALA A 398 12.53 -5.74 0.19
CA ALA A 398 12.16 -5.92 1.59
C ALA A 398 13.22 -5.31 2.52
N GLY A 399 12.80 -4.82 3.68
CA GLY A 399 13.71 -4.32 4.70
C GLY A 399 13.07 -4.28 6.07
N THR A 400 13.87 -4.37 7.12
CA THR A 400 13.42 -4.36 8.51
C THR A 400 14.18 -3.32 9.33
N LEU A 401 13.56 -2.85 10.40
CA LEU A 401 14.14 -1.92 11.36
C LEU A 401 13.60 -2.26 12.76
N ILE A 402 14.48 -2.40 13.74
CA ILE A 402 14.10 -2.54 15.15
C ILE A 402 14.75 -1.42 15.95
N THR A 403 13.96 -0.55 16.55
CA THR A 403 14.47 0.50 17.44
C THR A 403 14.15 0.14 18.89
N THR A 404 15.12 0.32 19.78
CA THR A 404 14.95 0.18 21.23
C THR A 404 15.06 1.55 21.86
N SER A 405 14.21 1.85 22.85
CA SER A 405 14.27 3.08 23.65
C SER A 405 15.55 3.18 24.46
#